data_AF-A0A7C9CLH5-F1
#
_entry.id   AF-A0A7C9CLH5-F1
#
_cell.length_a   1.000
_cell.length_b   1.000
_cell.length_c   1.000
_cell.angle_alpha   90.00
_cell.angle_beta   90.00
_cell.angle_gamma   90.00
#
_symmetry.space_group_name_H-M   'P 1'
#
loop_
_entity.id
_entity.type
_entity.pdbx_description
1 polymer ?
#
loop_
_entity_poly.entity_id
_entity_poly.type
_entity_poly.pdbx_seq_one_letter_code
_entity_poly.pdbx_strand_id
1 'polypeptide(L)'
;MALRQKAASTLPSLLKVLRQETPKPLLNGRPLPSLRRTFSLYDQINLIDNVPEDQLRFQEFDDTGFKVNGVKYEGSLICVGNLLMSWSPKKFSEVTPESLSIFQILRPIPEILIIGCGRHIQPVNSELSNFVRSTGMKLEAVDSRNAASTYNILNEEGRIVAAAVLPYGVSS
;
A
#
# COMPACT_ATOMS: atom_id res chain seq x y z
N MET A 1 0.22 -58.87 -15.29
CA MET A 1 -1.03 -58.57 -14.53
C MET A 1 -0.71 -58.27 -13.05
N ALA A 2 0.18 -57.31 -12.74
CA ALA A 2 0.67 -57.13 -11.36
C ALA A 2 1.09 -55.67 -11.01
N LEU A 3 0.42 -54.67 -11.57
CA LEU A 3 0.77 -53.25 -11.33
C LEU A 3 -0.44 -52.35 -11.00
N ARG A 4 -1.55 -52.94 -10.54
CA ARG A 4 -2.75 -52.19 -10.10
C ARG A 4 -3.12 -52.39 -8.62
N GLN A 5 -2.34 -53.13 -7.83
CA GLN A 5 -2.69 -53.44 -6.44
C GLN A 5 -1.91 -52.67 -5.36
N LYS A 6 -0.92 -51.83 -5.71
CA LYS A 6 -0.12 -51.09 -4.70
C LYS A 6 -0.64 -49.71 -4.30
N ALA A 7 -1.68 -49.17 -4.96
CA ALA A 7 -2.22 -47.86 -4.62
C ALA A 7 -3.37 -47.89 -3.59
N ALA A 8 -3.96 -49.06 -3.30
CA ALA A 8 -5.15 -49.17 -2.45
C ALA A 8 -4.83 -49.42 -0.95
N SER A 9 -3.61 -49.85 -0.62
CA SER A 9 -3.26 -50.24 0.76
C SER A 9 -2.77 -49.08 1.65
N THR A 10 -2.46 -47.92 1.07
CA THR A 10 -1.89 -46.75 1.79
C THR A 10 -2.89 -45.60 1.98
N LEU A 11 -4.08 -45.69 1.37
CA LEU A 11 -5.16 -44.70 1.53
C LEU A 11 -5.66 -44.57 2.98
N PRO A 12 -5.83 -45.66 3.76
CA PRO A 12 -6.30 -45.55 5.14
C PRO A 12 -5.30 -44.84 6.05
N SER A 13 -4.00 -45.00 5.81
CA SER A 13 -2.94 -44.30 6.55
C SER A 13 -2.88 -42.81 6.23
N LEU A 14 -3.05 -42.42 4.96
CA LEU A 14 -3.10 -41.02 4.54
C LEU A 14 -4.32 -40.28 5.09
N LEU A 15 -5.49 -40.93 5.12
CA LEU A 15 -6.70 -40.38 5.73
C LEU A 15 -6.58 -40.23 7.24
N LYS A 16 -5.80 -41.09 7.92
CA LYS A 16 -5.56 -41.01 9.37
C LYS A 16 -4.63 -39.84 9.73
N VAL A 17 -3.68 -39.51 8.86
CA VAL A 17 -2.79 -38.33 9.01
C VAL A 17 -3.56 -37.03 8.77
N LEU A 18 -4.41 -36.97 7.74
CA LEU A 18 -5.24 -35.78 7.45
C LEU A 18 -6.33 -35.51 8.51
N ARG A 19 -6.70 -36.50 9.32
CA ARG A 19 -7.68 -36.33 10.42
C ARG A 19 -7.07 -35.79 11.72
N GLN A 20 -5.74 -35.66 11.81
CA GLN A 20 -5.06 -35.21 13.04
C GLN A 20 -4.63 -33.74 13.03
N GLU A 21 -4.75 -33.03 11.91
CA GLU A 21 -4.48 -31.59 11.84
C GLU A 21 -5.75 -30.77 11.68
N THR A 22 -6.55 -30.72 12.76
CA THR A 22 -7.34 -29.53 13.04
C THR A 22 -6.66 -28.81 14.19
N PRO A 23 -6.03 -27.64 13.97
CA PRO A 23 -5.53 -26.85 15.07
C PRO A 23 -6.73 -26.43 15.93
N LYS A 24 -6.69 -26.77 17.23
CA LYS A 24 -7.63 -26.26 18.22
C LYS A 24 -7.67 -24.73 18.14
N PRO A 25 -8.84 -24.07 18.24
CA PRO A 25 -8.88 -22.63 18.34
C PRO A 25 -8.22 -22.23 19.66
N LEU A 26 -6.99 -21.72 19.59
CA LEU A 26 -6.35 -21.02 20.69
C LEU A 26 -7.06 -19.68 20.86
N LEU A 27 -8.22 -19.70 21.52
CA LEU A 27 -8.82 -18.50 22.11
C LEU A 27 -8.00 -18.11 23.34
N ASN A 28 -6.78 -17.64 23.12
CA ASN A 28 -6.11 -16.76 24.05
C ASN A 28 -6.52 -15.34 23.66
N GLY A 29 -7.25 -14.67 24.55
CA GLY A 29 -7.81 -13.32 24.39
C GLY A 29 -6.76 -12.22 24.22
N ARG A 30 -5.93 -12.31 23.18
CA ARG A 30 -5.16 -11.19 22.66
C ARG A 30 -6.10 -10.44 21.70
N PRO A 31 -6.34 -9.15 21.91
CA PRO A 31 -7.05 -8.37 20.91
C PRO A 31 -6.27 -8.51 19.59
N LEU A 32 -6.97 -8.81 18.51
CA LEU A 32 -6.40 -8.77 17.17
C LEU A 32 -5.68 -7.41 17.01
N PRO A 33 -4.43 -7.38 16.53
CA PRO A 33 -3.76 -6.13 16.26
C PRO A 33 -4.66 -5.30 15.36
N SER A 34 -4.85 -4.02 15.67
CA SER A 34 -5.52 -3.11 14.73
C SER A 34 -4.81 -3.20 13.39
N LEU A 35 -5.55 -3.06 12.28
CA LEU A 35 -4.98 -3.06 10.92
C LEU A 35 -3.69 -2.22 10.83
N ARG A 36 -3.63 -1.08 11.55
CA ARG A 36 -2.44 -0.22 11.69
C ARG A 36 -1.17 -0.95 12.16
N ARG A 37 -1.28 -1.95 13.04
CA ARG A 37 -0.15 -2.70 13.60
C ARG A 37 0.32 -3.83 12.68
N THR A 38 -0.59 -4.38 11.88
CA THR A 38 -0.25 -5.36 10.83
C THR A 38 0.58 -4.69 9.72
N PHE A 39 0.27 -3.44 9.36
CA PHE A 39 1.02 -2.68 8.34
C PHE A 39 2.48 -2.39 8.73
N SER A 40 2.78 -2.17 10.02
CA SER A 40 4.16 -1.99 10.51
C SER A 40 5.05 -3.22 10.35
N LEU A 41 4.47 -4.42 10.23
CA LEU A 41 5.22 -5.67 10.05
C LEU A 41 5.57 -5.92 8.58
N TYR A 42 4.76 -5.43 7.63
CA TYR A 42 5.09 -5.50 6.21
C TYR A 42 6.30 -4.63 5.85
N ASP A 43 6.51 -3.50 6.54
CA ASP A 43 7.70 -2.64 6.37
C ASP A 43 9.02 -3.38 6.69
N GLN A 44 8.96 -4.43 7.53
CA GLN A 44 10.11 -5.29 7.87
C GLN A 44 10.27 -6.48 6.92
N ILE A 45 9.33 -6.69 6.01
CA ILE A 45 9.24 -7.85 5.15
C ILE A 45 9.33 -7.38 3.69
N ASN A 46 10.54 -7.02 3.25
CA ASN A 46 10.88 -6.97 1.83
C ASN A 46 11.03 -8.42 1.32
N LEU A 47 9.92 -9.18 1.22
CA LEU A 47 9.93 -10.60 0.83
C LEU A 47 9.71 -10.85 -0.66
N ILE A 48 9.76 -9.82 -1.51
CA ILE A 48 9.49 -9.99 -2.94
C ILE A 48 10.65 -9.43 -3.75
N ASP A 49 11.50 -10.35 -4.21
CA ASP A 49 12.65 -10.06 -5.08
C ASP A 49 12.24 -9.82 -6.55
N ASN A 50 10.96 -10.02 -6.90
CA ASN A 50 10.45 -9.89 -8.28
C ASN A 50 9.13 -9.11 -8.34
N VAL A 51 9.23 -7.79 -8.23
CA VAL A 51 8.15 -6.87 -8.66
C VAL A 51 8.30 -6.68 -10.17
N PRO A 52 7.22 -6.72 -10.97
CA PRO A 52 7.30 -6.41 -12.40
C PRO A 52 8.02 -5.06 -12.62
N GLU A 53 8.98 -4.99 -13.53
CA GLU A 53 9.83 -3.80 -13.76
C GLU A 53 9.01 -2.51 -14.01
N ASP A 54 7.77 -2.66 -14.48
CA ASP A 54 6.87 -1.57 -14.84
C ASP A 54 6.13 -0.93 -13.64
N GLN A 55 6.17 -1.55 -12.44
CA GLN A 55 5.46 -1.02 -11.27
C GLN A 55 6.35 -0.07 -10.45
N LEU A 56 5.79 1.08 -10.08
CA LEU A 56 6.47 2.00 -9.16
C LEU A 56 6.47 1.44 -7.74
N ARG A 57 7.64 1.52 -7.10
CA ARG A 57 7.86 1.11 -5.71
C ARG A 57 8.71 2.14 -4.98
N PHE A 58 8.18 2.63 -3.87
CA PHE A 58 8.95 3.39 -2.90
C PHE A 58 9.90 2.45 -2.14
N GLN A 59 11.18 2.82 -2.06
CA GLN A 59 12.23 2.02 -1.41
C GLN A 59 12.76 2.70 -0.17
N GLU A 60 13.03 4.00 -0.28
CA GLU A 60 13.58 4.82 0.79
C GLU A 60 12.90 6.19 0.77
N PHE A 61 12.98 6.89 1.88
CA PHE A 61 12.57 8.29 1.98
C PHE A 61 13.47 9.00 2.98
N ASP A 62 13.61 10.30 2.81
CA ASP A 62 14.40 11.16 3.69
C ASP A 62 13.66 12.49 3.93
N ASP A 63 14.37 13.45 4.52
CA ASP A 63 13.79 14.76 4.82
C ASP A 63 13.44 15.56 3.56
N THR A 64 14.04 15.22 2.42
CA THR A 64 13.99 15.99 1.17
C THR A 64 13.15 15.33 0.08
N GLY A 65 12.98 14.01 0.11
CA GLY A 65 12.24 13.29 -0.91
C GLY A 65 12.22 11.77 -0.74
N PHE A 66 12.27 11.07 -1.87
CA PHE A 66 11.97 9.64 -1.96
C PHE A 66 12.91 8.94 -2.95
N LYS A 67 13.19 7.67 -2.70
CA LYS A 67 13.81 6.77 -3.68
C LYS A 67 12.74 5.85 -4.24
N VAL A 68 12.48 5.96 -5.54
CA VAL A 68 11.48 5.17 -6.27
C VAL A 68 12.19 4.41 -7.39
N ASN A 69 12.03 3.09 -7.43
CA ASN A 69 12.68 2.21 -8.42
C ASN A 69 14.19 2.48 -8.60
N GLY A 70 14.91 2.67 -7.49
CA GLY A 70 16.35 2.93 -7.48
C GLY A 70 16.77 4.37 -7.77
N VAL A 71 15.86 5.25 -8.17
CA VAL A 71 16.13 6.65 -8.50
C VAL A 71 15.69 7.57 -7.36
N LYS A 72 16.54 8.53 -6.98
CA LYS A 72 16.22 9.54 -5.97
C LYS A 72 15.47 10.71 -6.62
N TYR A 73 14.33 11.06 -6.03
CA TYR A 73 13.51 12.20 -6.40
C TYR A 73 13.39 13.15 -5.21
N GLU A 74 13.65 14.42 -5.45
CA GLU A 74 13.52 15.47 -4.43
C GLU A 74 12.16 16.14 -4.51
N GLY A 75 11.64 16.54 -3.35
CA GLY A 75 10.35 17.18 -3.19
C GLY A 75 9.18 16.21 -3.16
N SER A 76 8.00 16.79 -3.33
CA SER A 76 6.73 16.08 -3.25
C SER A 76 6.41 15.39 -4.57
N LEU A 77 5.73 14.25 -4.49
CA LEU A 77 5.49 13.37 -5.64
C LEU A 77 4.03 12.95 -5.71
N ILE A 78 3.53 12.81 -6.94
CA ILE A 78 2.32 12.05 -7.25
C ILE A 78 2.73 10.76 -7.98
N CYS A 79 2.15 9.64 -7.56
CA CYS A 79 2.35 8.32 -8.13
C CYS A 79 1.00 7.69 -8.47
N VAL A 80 0.82 7.21 -9.70
CA VAL A 80 -0.41 6.51 -10.14
C VAL A 80 -0.04 5.45 -11.17
N GLY A 81 -0.22 4.17 -10.84
CA GLY A 81 0.24 3.07 -11.70
C GLY A 81 1.75 3.15 -11.97
N ASN A 82 2.14 3.35 -13.24
CA ASN A 82 3.53 3.55 -13.65
C ASN A 82 3.92 5.04 -13.83
N LEU A 83 3.00 5.97 -13.58
CA LEU A 83 3.25 7.41 -13.68
C LEU A 83 3.81 7.96 -12.37
N LEU A 84 4.99 8.56 -12.46
CA LEU A 84 5.63 9.30 -11.38
C LEU A 84 5.82 10.76 -11.82
N MET A 85 5.37 11.71 -10.99
CA MET A 85 5.45 13.12 -11.34
C MET A 85 5.75 13.99 -10.12
N SER A 86 6.51 15.07 -10.33
CA SER A 86 6.70 16.10 -9.32
C SER A 86 5.38 16.79 -8.98
N TRP A 87 5.20 17.11 -7.70
CA TRP A 87 4.00 17.73 -7.18
C TRP A 87 4.35 19.02 -6.45
N SER A 88 3.64 20.11 -6.76
CA SER A 88 4.01 21.45 -6.33
C SER A 88 3.96 21.72 -4.81
N PRO A 89 2.98 21.21 -4.04
CA PRO A 89 2.89 21.49 -2.60
C PRO A 89 4.15 21.08 -1.84
N LYS A 90 4.70 21.98 -1.04
CA LYS A 90 5.86 21.73 -0.16
C LYS A 90 5.47 21.48 1.29
N LYS A 91 4.23 21.83 1.66
CA LYS A 91 3.64 21.61 2.98
C LYS A 91 2.18 21.26 2.89
N PHE A 92 1.62 20.65 3.94
CA PHE A 92 0.25 20.16 3.92
C PHE A 92 -0.79 21.27 3.72
N SER A 93 -0.52 22.49 4.21
CA SER A 93 -1.41 23.64 3.98
C SER A 93 -1.52 24.09 2.52
N GLU A 94 -0.62 23.63 1.65
CA GLU A 94 -0.66 23.89 0.19
C GLU A 94 -1.39 22.78 -0.58
N VAL A 95 -1.88 21.75 0.11
CA VAL A 95 -2.64 20.65 -0.51
C VAL A 95 -4.09 21.09 -0.68
N THR A 96 -4.41 21.58 -1.88
CA THR A 96 -5.73 22.08 -2.26
C THR A 96 -6.35 21.24 -3.38
N PRO A 97 -7.67 21.34 -3.64
CA PRO A 97 -8.31 20.74 -4.81
C PRO A 97 -7.56 21.01 -6.12
N GLU A 98 -7.07 22.25 -6.32
CA GLU A 98 -6.32 22.66 -7.50
C GLU A 98 -5.00 21.91 -7.62
N SER A 99 -4.29 21.72 -6.50
CA SER A 99 -3.05 20.95 -6.46
C SER A 99 -3.24 19.47 -6.83
N LEU A 100 -4.48 18.96 -6.70
CA LEU A 100 -4.89 17.59 -7.02
C LEU A 100 -5.74 17.51 -8.30
N SER A 101 -5.84 18.59 -9.07
CA SER A 101 -6.68 18.68 -10.28
C SER A 101 -6.33 17.63 -11.34
N ILE A 102 -5.09 17.14 -11.36
CA ILE A 102 -4.64 16.04 -12.23
C ILE A 102 -5.55 14.80 -12.14
N PHE A 103 -6.12 14.53 -10.96
CA PHE A 103 -6.98 13.37 -10.75
C PHE A 103 -8.37 13.50 -11.42
N GLN A 104 -8.77 14.69 -11.87
CA GLN A 104 -9.98 14.84 -12.67
C GLN A 104 -9.82 14.27 -14.07
N ILE A 105 -8.61 14.31 -14.62
CA ILE A 105 -8.31 13.93 -16.00
C ILE A 105 -7.65 12.55 -16.12
N LEU A 106 -6.98 12.08 -15.06
CA LEU A 106 -6.31 10.77 -15.07
C LEU A 106 -7.29 9.61 -15.29
N ARG A 107 -6.93 8.69 -16.18
CA ARG A 107 -7.68 7.47 -16.46
C ARG A 107 -6.72 6.27 -16.56
N PRO A 108 -7.12 5.07 -16.09
CA PRO A 108 -8.35 4.79 -15.33
C PRO A 108 -8.39 5.53 -13.98
N ILE A 109 -9.59 5.73 -13.43
CA ILE A 109 -9.75 6.44 -12.14
C ILE A 109 -9.21 5.52 -11.03
N PRO A 110 -8.27 5.98 -10.18
CA PRO A 110 -7.83 5.20 -9.03
C PRO A 110 -8.98 4.87 -8.07
N GLU A 111 -8.91 3.76 -7.37
CA GLU A 111 -9.90 3.41 -6.35
C GLU A 111 -9.72 4.22 -5.07
N ILE A 112 -8.45 4.55 -4.76
CA ILE A 112 -8.03 5.24 -3.55
C ILE A 112 -6.86 6.17 -3.85
N LEU A 113 -6.96 7.38 -3.28
CA LEU A 113 -5.87 8.33 -3.17
C LEU A 113 -5.36 8.33 -1.74
N ILE A 114 -4.07 8.04 -1.57
CA ILE A 114 -3.36 8.12 -0.30
C ILE A 114 -2.57 9.43 -0.27
N ILE A 115 -2.86 10.31 0.68
CA ILE A 115 -2.09 11.53 0.92
C ILE A 115 -1.07 11.27 2.03
N GLY A 116 0.21 11.41 1.70
CA GLY A 116 1.32 11.42 2.65
C GLY A 116 1.56 12.83 3.15
N CYS A 117 1.17 13.10 4.40
CA CYS A 117 1.15 14.44 4.98
C CYS A 117 2.52 14.95 5.49
N GLY A 118 3.62 14.27 5.18
CA GLY A 118 4.94 14.52 5.74
C GLY A 118 5.17 13.68 7.00
N ARG A 119 5.74 14.29 8.04
CA ARG A 119 6.12 13.59 9.28
C ARG A 119 4.95 13.06 10.11
N HIS A 120 3.84 13.79 10.09
CA HIS A 120 2.68 13.53 10.95
C HIS A 120 1.41 13.55 10.13
N ILE A 121 0.44 12.75 10.55
CA ILE A 121 -0.92 12.75 9.99
C ILE A 121 -1.52 14.14 10.19
N GLN A 122 -2.10 14.70 9.14
CA GLN A 122 -2.77 16.01 9.18
C GLN A 122 -4.28 15.85 8.94
N PRO A 123 -5.12 16.65 9.63
CA PRO A 123 -6.55 16.63 9.40
C PRO A 123 -6.88 17.19 8.00
N VAL A 124 -7.58 16.40 7.20
CA VAL A 124 -8.06 16.83 5.89
C VAL A 124 -9.32 17.68 6.05
N ASN A 125 -9.36 18.85 5.41
CA ASN A 125 -10.54 19.70 5.40
C ASN A 125 -11.68 19.10 4.54
N SER A 126 -12.91 19.58 4.76
CA SER A 126 -14.09 19.09 4.05
C SER A 126 -14.03 19.35 2.54
N GLU A 127 -13.46 20.47 2.13
CA GLU A 127 -13.31 20.85 0.72
C GLU A 127 -12.47 19.83 -0.06
N LEU A 128 -11.27 19.51 0.43
CA LEU A 128 -10.37 18.53 -0.18
C LEU A 128 -10.99 17.13 -0.21
N SER A 129 -11.62 16.71 0.89
CA SER A 129 -12.28 15.41 0.95
C SER A 129 -13.47 15.30 -0.02
N ASN A 130 -14.25 16.38 -0.18
CA ASN A 130 -15.34 16.43 -1.14
C ASN A 130 -14.83 16.43 -2.59
N PHE A 131 -13.75 17.17 -2.87
CA PHE A 131 -13.09 17.14 -4.18
C PHE A 131 -12.68 15.72 -4.56
N VAL A 132 -11.94 15.01 -3.70
CA VAL A 132 -11.48 13.64 -3.98
C VAL A 132 -12.65 12.66 -4.13
N ARG A 133 -13.70 12.82 -3.33
CA ARG A 133 -14.93 12.01 -3.50
C ARG A 133 -15.62 12.28 -4.83
N SER A 134 -15.62 13.53 -5.31
CA SER A 134 -16.26 13.90 -6.58
C SER A 134 -15.59 13.25 -7.79
N THR A 135 -14.31 12.87 -7.70
CA THR A 135 -13.62 12.12 -8.76
C THR A 135 -13.92 10.61 -8.72
N GLY A 136 -14.67 10.13 -7.72
CA GLY A 136 -14.98 8.71 -7.51
C GLY A 136 -13.95 7.95 -6.66
N MET A 137 -12.95 8.65 -6.10
CA MET A 137 -11.90 8.04 -5.29
C MET A 137 -12.26 8.00 -3.80
N LYS A 138 -11.76 6.99 -3.10
CA LYS A 138 -11.63 7.05 -1.63
C LYS A 138 -10.41 7.89 -1.26
N LEU A 139 -10.48 8.55 -0.11
CA LEU A 139 -9.37 9.35 0.43
C LEU A 139 -8.86 8.75 1.72
N GLU A 140 -7.55 8.54 1.80
CA GLU A 140 -6.83 8.18 3.04
C GLU A 140 -5.69 9.17 3.26
N ALA A 141 -5.56 9.73 4.46
CA ALA A 141 -4.49 10.64 4.83
C ALA A 141 -3.70 10.06 6.00
N VAL A 142 -2.39 9.89 5.80
CA VAL A 142 -1.45 9.29 6.76
C VAL A 142 -0.10 10.02 6.67
N ASP A 143 0.86 9.71 7.55
CA ASP A 143 2.24 10.18 7.38
C ASP A 143 2.89 9.55 6.14
N SER A 144 3.90 10.20 5.57
CA SER A 144 4.44 9.80 4.26
C SER A 144 5.14 8.44 4.27
N ARG A 145 5.68 7.99 5.41
CA ARG A 145 6.23 6.63 5.56
C ARG A 145 5.10 5.63 5.33
N ASN A 146 4.03 5.75 6.10
CA ASN A 146 2.89 4.85 5.97
C ASN A 146 2.20 4.98 4.61
N ALA A 147 2.16 6.17 4.01
CA ALA A 147 1.62 6.36 2.67
C ALA A 147 2.39 5.57 1.61
N ALA A 148 3.72 5.63 1.65
CA ALA A 148 4.60 4.90 0.73
C ALA A 148 4.42 3.38 0.87
N SER A 149 4.41 2.87 2.11
CA SER A 149 4.22 1.43 2.36
C SER A 149 2.83 0.96 1.95
N THR A 150 1.77 1.72 2.23
CA THR A 150 0.40 1.37 1.79
C THR A 150 0.27 1.42 0.27
N TYR A 151 0.85 2.41 -0.41
CA TYR A 151 0.87 2.46 -1.86
C TYR A 151 1.53 1.21 -2.46
N ASN A 152 2.71 0.84 -1.97
CA ASN A 152 3.43 -0.34 -2.46
C ASN A 152 2.57 -1.61 -2.37
N ILE A 153 1.94 -1.85 -1.22
CA ILE A 153 1.09 -3.04 -1.01
C ILE A 153 -0.08 -3.04 -2.00
N LEU A 154 -0.81 -1.93 -2.12
CA LEU A 154 -1.97 -1.85 -3.00
C LEU A 154 -1.59 -1.95 -4.48
N ASN A 155 -0.45 -1.38 -4.86
CA ASN A 155 0.07 -1.45 -6.22
C ASN A 155 0.50 -2.88 -6.58
N GLU A 156 1.17 -3.58 -5.66
CA GLU A 156 1.55 -4.99 -5.80
C GLU A 156 0.34 -5.93 -5.89
N GLU A 157 -0.76 -5.63 -5.18
CA GLU A 157 -2.05 -6.32 -5.33
C GLU A 157 -2.70 -6.11 -6.71
N GLY A 158 -2.12 -5.27 -7.57
CA GLY A 158 -2.65 -4.95 -8.89
C GLY A 158 -3.83 -3.99 -8.86
N ARG A 159 -4.04 -3.29 -7.74
CA ARG A 159 -5.11 -2.29 -7.62
C ARG A 159 -4.68 -0.97 -8.23
N ILE A 160 -5.63 -0.24 -8.78
CA ILE A 160 -5.37 1.10 -9.31
C ILE A 160 -5.35 2.07 -8.12
N VAL A 161 -4.16 2.29 -7.56
CA VAL A 161 -3.93 3.18 -6.41
C VAL A 161 -3.17 4.44 -6.84
N ALA A 162 -3.50 5.55 -6.19
CA ALA A 162 -2.76 6.79 -6.28
C ALA A 162 -2.14 7.17 -4.93
N ALA A 163 -0.95 7.78 -4.97
CA ALA A 163 -0.32 8.42 -3.83
C ALA A 163 0.07 9.87 -4.18
N ALA A 164 -0.15 10.80 -3.25
CA ALA A 164 0.35 12.17 -3.29
C ALA A 164 1.11 12.42 -1.98
N VAL A 165 2.44 12.49 -2.03
CA VAL A 165 3.30 12.41 -0.85
C VAL A 165 4.20 13.63 -0.69
N LEU A 166 4.25 14.17 0.52
CA LEU A 166 5.18 15.21 0.94
C LEU A 166 6.42 14.58 1.60
N PRO A 167 7.64 15.11 1.44
CA PRO A 167 8.83 14.61 2.12
C PRO A 167 8.72 14.59 3.65
N TYR A 168 9.52 13.76 4.33
CA TYR A 168 9.46 13.63 5.79
C TYR A 168 9.86 14.92 6.53
N GLY A 169 10.76 15.71 5.95
CA GLY A 169 11.28 16.95 6.54
C GLY A 169 10.29 18.11 6.51
N VAL A 170 9.12 17.91 5.90
CA VAL A 170 8.06 18.90 5.85
C VAL A 170 7.42 19.04 7.23
N SER A 171 7.65 20.18 7.88
CA SER A 171 6.89 20.64 9.03
C SER A 171 5.67 21.44 8.58
N SER A 172 4.53 21.18 9.21
CA SER A 172 3.24 21.89 8.99
C SER A 172 3.35 23.41 9.05
#